data_AF-A0AAW1SPW3-F1
#
_entry.id   AF-A0AAW1SPW3-F1
#
_cell.length_a   1.000
_cell.length_b   1.000
_cell.length_c   1.000
_cell.angle_alpha   90.00
_cell.angle_beta   90.00
_cell.angle_gamma   90.00
#
_symmetry.space_group_name_H-M   'P 1'
#
loop_
_entity.id
_entity.type
_entity.pdbx_description
1 polymer ?
#
loop_
_entity_poly.entity_id
_entity_poly.type
_entity_poly.pdbx_seq_one_letter_code
_entity_poly.pdbx_strand_id
1 'polypeptide(L)'
;MQQGCFEALSQAFSERMQELQQVSLLRVEDSIKEVQQTELAELEAHVRGLEHNLKDIKAYIAREHECLGQAQGAMHGLLHQKAHLEYIGCHLPSRLPSAGGSSAWPAPQKAQPVGVETAADENVSSNIDAAGQGAGSKVRKAAPRRYISSGELNSCSQYMRQRLTIDKVNAAIDDMVAYAEANRGLCTAVRSNSSKLAPAERKRGHALLNHVAGKEGFKGKFWFAESDMKGGGQLKLDKSGKAIITVLRHLGRLNEVRISMEGASQSFYVLQ
;
A
#
# COMPACT_ATOMS: atom_id res chain seq x y z
N MET A 1 18.77 -87.78 -8.09
CA MET A 1 17.77 -87.23 -7.15
C MET A 1 18.08 -85.81 -6.64
N GLN A 2 19.24 -85.18 -6.91
CA GLN A 2 19.59 -83.90 -6.28
C GLN A 2 18.97 -82.63 -6.90
N GLN A 3 18.50 -82.66 -8.15
CA GLN A 3 18.02 -81.46 -8.87
C GLN A 3 16.80 -80.78 -8.22
N GLY A 4 15.80 -81.55 -7.77
CA GLY A 4 14.55 -80.99 -7.21
C GLY A 4 14.73 -80.19 -5.90
N CYS A 5 15.83 -80.38 -5.16
CA CYS A 5 16.10 -79.62 -3.94
C CYS A 5 16.54 -78.17 -4.24
N PHE A 6 17.31 -77.97 -5.31
CA PHE A 6 17.71 -76.63 -5.76
C PHE A 6 16.53 -75.88 -6.37
N GLU A 7 15.67 -76.58 -7.10
CA GLU A 7 14.50 -76.02 -7.78
C GLU A 7 13.40 -75.61 -6.77
N ALA A 8 13.19 -76.39 -5.70
CA ALA A 8 12.36 -75.99 -4.58
C ALA A 8 12.91 -74.74 -3.84
N LEU A 9 14.24 -74.64 -3.69
CA LEU A 9 14.88 -73.49 -3.05
C LEU A 9 14.77 -72.22 -3.91
N SER A 10 14.95 -72.31 -5.23
CA SER A 10 14.80 -71.17 -6.14
C SER A 10 13.34 -70.70 -6.25
N GLN A 11 12.38 -71.63 -6.19
CA GLN A 11 10.96 -71.30 -6.13
C GLN A 11 10.60 -70.59 -4.82
N ALA A 12 11.04 -71.08 -3.66
CA ALA A 12 10.82 -70.43 -2.37
C ALA A 12 11.48 -69.04 -2.28
N PHE A 13 12.66 -68.86 -2.87
CA PHE A 13 13.29 -67.53 -3.01
C PHE A 13 12.48 -66.59 -3.91
N SER A 14 11.89 -67.11 -4.99
CA SER A 14 11.07 -66.34 -5.92
C SER A 14 9.75 -65.89 -5.29
N GLU A 15 9.08 -66.77 -4.53
CA GLU A 15 7.91 -66.41 -3.70
C GLU A 15 8.27 -65.32 -2.69
N ARG A 16 9.38 -65.48 -1.95
CA ARG A 16 9.85 -64.45 -1.00
C ARG A 16 10.20 -63.11 -1.64
N MET A 17 10.73 -63.11 -2.87
CA MET A 17 10.94 -61.88 -3.63
C MET A 17 9.63 -61.24 -4.08
N GLN A 18 8.62 -62.04 -4.48
CA GLN A 18 7.29 -61.52 -4.81
C GLN A 18 6.57 -60.96 -3.59
N GLU A 19 6.59 -61.64 -2.44
CA GLU A 19 6.06 -61.12 -1.16
C GLU A 19 6.69 -59.77 -0.81
N LEU A 20 8.02 -59.67 -0.88
CA LEU A 20 8.75 -58.43 -0.57
C LEU A 20 8.40 -57.29 -1.55
N GLN A 21 8.23 -57.61 -2.84
CA GLN A 21 7.79 -56.65 -3.86
C GLN A 21 6.36 -56.14 -3.58
N GLN A 22 5.41 -57.03 -3.25
CA GLN A 22 4.04 -56.64 -2.91
C GLN A 22 3.99 -55.74 -1.67
N VAL A 23 4.71 -56.10 -0.60
CA VAL A 23 4.80 -55.27 0.62
C VAL A 23 5.47 -53.91 0.33
N SER A 24 6.48 -53.87 -0.55
CA SER A 24 7.11 -52.62 -0.97
C SER A 24 6.15 -51.71 -1.77
N LEU A 25 5.27 -52.27 -2.60
CA LEU A 25 4.28 -51.49 -3.35
C LEU A 25 3.21 -50.91 -2.43
N LEU A 26 2.67 -51.71 -1.50
CA LEU A 26 1.69 -51.24 -0.50
C LEU A 26 2.24 -50.07 0.34
N ARG A 27 3.52 -50.15 0.74
CA ARG A 27 4.17 -49.06 1.50
C ARG A 27 4.31 -47.76 0.70
N VAL A 28 4.49 -47.84 -0.62
CA VAL A 28 4.51 -46.67 -1.51
C VAL A 28 3.10 -46.06 -1.63
N GLU A 29 2.06 -46.89 -1.76
CA GLU A 29 0.67 -46.40 -1.78
C GLU A 29 0.30 -45.67 -0.48
N ASP A 30 0.67 -46.19 0.67
CA ASP A 30 0.36 -45.55 1.96
C ASP A 30 1.10 -44.21 2.12
N SER A 31 2.36 -44.15 1.69
CA SER A 31 3.12 -42.89 1.64
C SER A 31 2.45 -41.84 0.74
N ILE A 32 1.87 -42.26 -0.40
CA ILE A 32 1.13 -41.36 -1.30
C ILE A 32 -0.19 -40.90 -0.68
N LYS A 33 -0.91 -41.79 0.03
CA LYS A 33 -2.15 -41.44 0.74
C LYS A 33 -1.89 -40.42 1.84
N GLU A 34 -0.80 -40.57 2.62
CA GLU A 34 -0.40 -39.60 3.65
C GLU A 34 -0.13 -38.22 3.04
N VAL A 35 0.65 -38.14 1.96
CA VAL A 35 0.93 -36.86 1.26
C VAL A 35 -0.38 -36.22 0.77
N GLN A 36 -1.25 -36.98 0.11
CA GLN A 36 -2.55 -36.47 -0.36
C GLN A 36 -3.45 -35.99 0.79
N GLN A 37 -3.45 -36.66 1.94
CA GLN A 37 -4.18 -36.22 3.12
C GLN A 37 -3.61 -34.90 3.68
N THR A 38 -2.29 -34.72 3.69
CA THR A 38 -1.68 -33.45 4.12
C THR A 38 -2.00 -32.30 3.16
N GLU A 39 -1.91 -32.51 1.84
CA GLU A 39 -2.28 -31.49 0.84
C GLU A 39 -3.77 -31.11 0.92
N LEU A 40 -4.66 -32.09 1.16
CA LEU A 40 -6.09 -31.83 1.37
C LEU A 40 -6.37 -31.05 2.66
N ALA A 41 -5.67 -31.36 3.76
CA ALA A 41 -5.81 -30.63 5.02
C ALA A 41 -5.28 -29.19 4.92
N GLU A 42 -4.17 -28.98 4.20
CA GLU A 42 -3.67 -27.63 3.90
C GLU A 42 -4.65 -26.85 3.02
N LEU A 43 -5.22 -27.48 1.99
CA LEU A 43 -6.24 -26.85 1.15
C LEU A 43 -7.49 -26.48 1.95
N GLU A 44 -7.97 -27.37 2.83
CA GLU A 44 -9.09 -27.08 3.73
C GLU A 44 -8.79 -25.90 4.65
N ALA A 45 -7.59 -25.84 5.25
CA ALA A 45 -7.17 -24.73 6.10
C ALA A 45 -7.16 -23.40 5.32
N HIS A 46 -6.68 -23.39 4.08
CA HIS A 46 -6.73 -22.22 3.21
C HIS A 46 -8.17 -21.81 2.87
N VAL A 47 -9.06 -22.75 2.55
CA VAL A 47 -10.48 -22.47 2.26
C VAL A 47 -11.19 -21.89 3.48
N ARG A 48 -11.02 -22.49 4.67
CA ARG A 48 -11.55 -21.96 5.94
C ARG A 48 -11.04 -20.55 6.24
N GLY A 49 -9.76 -20.27 5.93
CA GLY A 49 -9.18 -18.93 6.03
C GLY A 49 -9.84 -17.91 5.08
N LEU A 50 -10.11 -18.30 3.83
CA LEU A 50 -10.84 -17.46 2.86
C LEU A 50 -12.29 -17.20 3.30
N GLU A 51 -12.98 -18.21 3.84
CA GLU A 51 -14.32 -18.02 4.40
C GLU A 51 -14.36 -17.04 5.56
N HIS A 52 -13.36 -17.06 6.44
CA HIS A 52 -13.25 -16.11 7.55
C HIS A 52 -13.06 -14.68 7.02
N ASN A 53 -12.12 -14.48 6.09
CA ASN A 53 -11.92 -13.19 5.42
C ASN A 53 -13.19 -12.67 4.72
N LEU A 54 -13.98 -13.55 4.08
CA LEU A 54 -15.25 -13.17 3.46
C LEU A 54 -16.32 -12.78 4.49
N LYS A 55 -16.38 -13.46 5.65
CA LYS A 55 -17.26 -13.09 6.77
C LYS A 55 -16.89 -11.70 7.32
N ASP A 56 -15.60 -11.40 7.46
CA ASP A 56 -15.12 -10.10 7.94
C ASP A 56 -15.40 -8.97 6.93
N ILE A 57 -15.15 -9.20 5.63
CA ILE A 57 -15.50 -8.24 4.57
C ILE A 57 -17.01 -7.96 4.55
N LYS A 58 -17.85 -9.00 4.69
CA LYS A 58 -19.31 -8.83 4.77
C LYS A 58 -19.73 -8.03 6.00
N ALA A 59 -19.11 -8.28 7.16
CA ALA A 59 -19.37 -7.53 8.38
C ALA A 59 -18.90 -6.06 8.29
N TYR A 60 -17.80 -5.80 7.57
CA TYR A 60 -17.31 -4.45 7.29
C TYR A 60 -18.28 -3.66 6.39
N ILE A 61 -18.71 -4.25 5.27
CA ILE A 61 -19.68 -3.63 4.34
C ILE A 61 -21.00 -3.29 5.03
N ALA A 62 -21.50 -4.17 5.92
CA ALA A 62 -22.70 -3.90 6.70
C ALA A 62 -22.55 -2.64 7.59
N ARG A 63 -21.41 -2.50 8.29
CA ARG A 63 -21.11 -1.32 9.11
C ARG A 63 -20.95 -0.05 8.27
N GLU A 64 -20.26 -0.12 7.13
CA GLU A 64 -20.16 1.03 6.22
C GLU A 64 -21.53 1.48 5.72
N HIS A 65 -22.42 0.55 5.38
CA HIS A 65 -23.79 0.88 4.96
C HIS A 65 -24.59 1.57 6.08
N GLU A 66 -24.49 1.11 7.33
CA GLU A 66 -25.09 1.77 8.49
C GLU A 66 -24.54 3.19 8.71
N CYS A 67 -23.21 3.36 8.66
CA CYS A 67 -22.55 4.66 8.78
C CYS A 67 -22.92 5.63 7.65
N LEU A 68 -23.04 5.15 6.41
CA LEU A 68 -23.49 5.95 5.26
C LEU A 68 -24.94 6.44 5.44
N GLY A 69 -25.84 5.59 5.96
CA GLY A 69 -27.20 6.01 6.29
C GLY A 69 -27.24 7.11 7.36
N GLN A 70 -26.40 7.02 8.39
CA GLN A 70 -26.27 8.08 9.40
C GLN A 70 -25.74 9.39 8.79
N ALA A 71 -24.73 9.32 7.91
CA ALA A 71 -24.18 10.48 7.22
C ALA A 71 -25.21 11.15 6.30
N GLN A 72 -26.02 10.38 5.57
CA GLN A 72 -27.13 10.90 4.77
C GLN A 72 -28.18 11.61 5.65
N GLY A 73 -28.56 11.03 6.79
CA GLY A 73 -29.46 11.67 7.75
C GLY A 73 -28.93 13.01 8.27
N ALA A 74 -27.65 13.07 8.63
CA ALA A 74 -26.99 14.31 9.04
C ALA A 74 -26.96 15.36 7.90
N MET A 75 -26.69 14.94 6.67
CA MET A 75 -26.71 15.81 5.49
C MET A 75 -28.09 16.42 5.24
N HIS A 76 -29.18 15.64 5.35
CA HIS A 76 -30.54 16.16 5.26
C HIS A 76 -30.84 17.18 6.37
N GLY A 77 -30.39 16.93 7.60
CA GLY A 77 -30.50 17.88 8.72
C GLY A 77 -29.77 19.21 8.45
N LEU A 78 -28.54 19.15 7.94
CA LEU A 78 -27.75 20.34 7.57
C LEU A 78 -28.37 21.12 6.40
N LEU A 79 -28.93 20.44 5.39
CA LEU A 79 -29.65 21.09 4.30
C LEU A 79 -30.91 21.82 4.78
N HIS A 80 -31.66 21.22 5.70
CA HIS A 80 -32.82 21.87 6.33
C HIS A 80 -32.40 23.10 7.17
N GLN A 81 -31.32 23.00 7.95
CA GLN A 81 -30.77 24.13 8.70
C GLN A 81 -30.28 25.25 7.78
N LYS A 82 -29.60 24.93 6.68
CA LYS A 82 -29.19 25.90 5.66
C LYS A 82 -30.40 26.65 5.10
N ALA A 83 -31.43 25.94 4.63
CA ALA A 83 -32.64 26.55 4.08
C ALA A 83 -33.37 27.44 5.11
N HIS A 84 -33.37 27.03 6.39
CA HIS A 84 -33.93 27.84 7.48
C HIS A 84 -33.13 29.11 7.76
N LEU A 85 -31.79 29.04 7.73
CA LEU A 85 -30.91 30.21 7.88
C LEU A 85 -31.00 31.16 6.69
N GLU A 86 -31.13 30.64 5.47
CA GLU A 86 -31.39 31.43 4.25
C GLU A 86 -32.75 32.14 4.36
N TYR A 87 -33.80 31.43 4.79
CA TYR A 87 -35.12 32.03 5.06
C TYR A 87 -35.04 33.15 6.11
N ILE A 88 -34.38 32.91 7.25
CA ILE A 88 -34.16 33.92 8.30
C ILE A 88 -33.41 35.13 7.73
N GLY A 89 -32.32 34.91 6.99
CA GLY A 89 -31.53 35.97 6.37
C GLY A 89 -32.34 36.86 5.41
N CYS A 90 -33.27 36.29 4.65
CA CYS A 90 -34.17 37.02 3.77
C CYS A 90 -35.28 37.80 4.50
N HIS A 91 -35.62 37.44 5.74
CA HIS A 91 -36.73 38.04 6.51
C HIS A 91 -36.25 38.87 7.71
N LEU A 92 -34.95 39.16 7.80
CA LEU A 92 -34.36 39.92 8.91
C LEU A 92 -34.70 41.42 8.81
N PRO A 93 -35.36 42.05 9.83
CA PRO A 93 -35.65 43.48 9.79
C PRO A 93 -34.37 44.32 9.85
N SER A 94 -34.32 45.40 9.05
CA SER A 94 -33.11 46.24 8.86
C SER A 94 -32.66 47.06 10.08
N ARG A 95 -33.25 46.83 11.26
CA ARG A 95 -32.90 47.49 12.54
C ARG A 95 -32.87 46.49 13.70
N LEU A 96 -32.14 45.39 13.55
CA LEU A 96 -31.66 44.65 14.72
C LEU A 96 -30.45 45.40 15.32
N PRO A 97 -30.36 45.55 16.66
CA PRO A 97 -29.16 46.04 17.28
C PRO A 97 -28.03 45.04 17.01
N SER A 98 -27.06 45.45 16.20
CA SER A 98 -25.82 44.67 16.03
C SER A 98 -25.18 44.53 17.41
N ALA A 99 -25.04 43.30 17.89
CA ALA A 99 -24.45 43.02 19.19
C ALA A 99 -22.96 43.39 19.15
N GLY A 100 -22.64 44.61 19.61
CA GLY A 100 -21.28 45.09 19.77
C GLY A 100 -20.57 44.28 20.84
N GLY A 101 -19.95 43.18 20.43
CA GLY A 101 -19.39 42.18 21.34
C GLY A 101 -18.59 41.11 20.63
N SER A 102 -17.41 41.50 20.14
CA SER A 102 -16.28 40.64 19.67
C SER A 102 -16.56 39.14 19.53
N SER A 103 -16.91 38.72 18.31
CA SER A 103 -16.72 37.34 17.84
C SER A 103 -16.13 37.38 16.44
N ALA A 104 -14.93 36.81 16.28
CA ALA A 104 -14.20 36.81 15.03
C ALA A 104 -14.76 35.73 14.08
N TRP A 105 -15.77 36.09 13.30
CA TRP A 105 -16.21 35.34 12.13
C TRP A 105 -15.81 36.11 10.86
N PRO A 106 -15.09 35.50 9.90
CA PRO A 106 -14.71 36.17 8.67
C PRO A 106 -15.96 36.44 7.80
N ALA A 107 -16.07 37.67 7.30
CA ALA A 107 -17.21 38.09 6.49
C ALA A 107 -17.23 37.38 5.12
N PRO A 108 -18.42 37.02 4.58
CA PRO A 108 -18.52 36.39 3.27
C PRO A 108 -18.21 37.40 2.15
N GLN A 109 -17.18 37.13 1.36
CA GLN A 109 -16.87 37.90 0.16
C GLN A 109 -17.90 37.60 -0.94
N LYS A 110 -18.40 38.64 -1.61
CA LYS A 110 -19.27 38.48 -2.79
C LYS A 110 -18.46 37.90 -3.96
N ALA A 111 -18.76 36.67 -4.35
CA ALA A 111 -18.36 36.12 -5.64
C ALA A 111 -19.26 36.68 -6.76
N GLN A 112 -18.64 37.04 -7.90
CA GLN A 112 -19.33 37.29 -9.17
C GLN A 112 -19.25 36.05 -10.08
N PRO A 113 -20.09 35.96 -11.13
CA PRO A 113 -20.71 34.69 -11.48
C PRO A 113 -19.90 33.83 -12.46
N VAL A 114 -19.85 32.53 -12.16
CA VAL A 114 -19.65 31.45 -13.14
C VAL A 114 -20.73 30.39 -12.85
N GLY A 115 -21.36 29.85 -13.88
CA GLY A 115 -22.55 29.01 -13.73
C GLY A 115 -22.26 27.59 -13.22
N VAL A 116 -23.22 27.06 -12.45
CA VAL A 116 -23.95 25.79 -12.74
C VAL A 116 -23.15 24.74 -13.55
N GLU A 117 -22.84 23.52 -13.10
CA GLU A 117 -23.04 22.73 -11.87
C GLU A 117 -22.00 21.57 -11.90
N THR A 118 -21.77 20.69 -10.92
CA THR A 118 -22.53 20.25 -9.72
C THR A 118 -21.57 20.04 -8.53
N ALA A 119 -22.00 19.41 -7.42
CA ALA A 119 -21.10 18.98 -6.34
C ALA A 119 -20.57 17.55 -6.57
N ALA A 120 -19.24 17.39 -6.67
CA ALA A 120 -18.57 16.10 -6.52
C ALA A 120 -17.11 16.29 -6.03
N ASP A 121 -16.69 15.32 -5.24
CA ASP A 121 -15.38 15.11 -4.63
C ASP A 121 -14.23 15.11 -5.67
N GLU A 122 -13.50 16.22 -5.80
CA GLU A 122 -12.33 16.33 -6.70
C GLU A 122 -10.98 16.33 -5.95
N ASN A 123 -10.59 15.16 -5.45
CA ASN A 123 -9.18 14.76 -5.52
C ASN A 123 -8.93 13.97 -6.82
N VAL A 124 -9.29 14.59 -7.95
CA VAL A 124 -9.09 14.01 -9.29
C VAL A 124 -7.68 14.32 -9.75
N SER A 125 -6.95 13.26 -10.11
CA SER A 125 -5.63 13.35 -10.72
C SER A 125 -5.68 14.20 -12.00
N SER A 126 -5.04 15.36 -12.00
CA SER A 126 -4.80 16.15 -13.21
C SER A 126 -3.77 15.45 -14.10
N ASN A 127 -4.22 14.45 -14.85
CA ASN A 127 -3.45 13.77 -15.88
C ASN A 127 -3.29 14.71 -17.07
N ILE A 128 -2.10 15.26 -17.28
CA ILE A 128 -1.77 16.05 -18.48
C ILE A 128 -1.37 15.07 -19.58
N ASP A 129 -2.35 14.65 -20.37
CA ASP A 129 -2.09 13.81 -21.55
C ASP A 129 -1.52 14.64 -22.71
N ALA A 130 -0.30 14.30 -23.13
CA ALA A 130 0.29 14.73 -24.39
C ALA A 130 0.55 13.50 -25.28
N ALA A 131 -0.47 13.14 -26.05
CA ALA A 131 -0.46 12.33 -27.29
C ALA A 131 0.36 11.01 -27.34
N GLY A 132 -0.31 9.85 -27.53
CA GLY A 132 0.40 8.66 -28.01
C GLY A 132 -0.26 7.27 -27.88
N GLN A 133 -1.47 7.09 -28.41
CA GLN A 133 -2.06 5.80 -28.89
C GLN A 133 -1.77 4.46 -28.15
N GLY A 134 -2.86 3.79 -27.71
CA GLY A 134 -3.00 2.34 -27.95
C GLY A 134 -3.11 1.40 -26.74
N ALA A 135 -4.22 0.64 -26.73
CA ALA A 135 -4.50 -0.58 -25.96
C ALA A 135 -4.62 -0.48 -24.42
N GLY A 136 -5.70 -1.09 -23.89
CA GLY A 136 -6.08 -1.02 -22.48
C GLY A 136 -5.03 -1.59 -21.53
N SER A 137 -4.46 -0.71 -20.70
CA SER A 137 -3.48 -1.05 -19.66
C SER A 137 -4.06 -0.69 -18.29
N LYS A 138 -3.93 -1.61 -17.32
CA LYS A 138 -4.36 -1.37 -15.93
C LYS A 138 -3.65 -0.12 -15.41
N VAL A 139 -4.43 0.89 -15.00
CA VAL A 139 -3.92 2.18 -14.51
C VAL A 139 -2.84 1.92 -13.46
N ARG A 140 -1.60 2.25 -13.80
CA ARG A 140 -0.47 2.11 -12.89
C ARG A 140 -0.67 3.16 -11.80
N LYS A 141 -0.99 2.73 -10.58
CA LYS A 141 -0.98 3.63 -9.40
C LYS A 141 0.38 4.34 -9.39
N ALA A 142 0.37 5.68 -9.36
CA ALA A 142 1.54 6.54 -9.20
C ALA A 142 1.86 6.72 -7.70
N ALA A 143 3.05 7.23 -7.38
CA ALA A 143 3.42 7.46 -5.98
C ALA A 143 2.65 8.66 -5.38
N PRO A 144 2.25 8.60 -4.10
CA PRO A 144 1.52 9.69 -3.47
C PRO A 144 2.42 10.92 -3.31
N ARG A 145 2.10 12.00 -4.03
CA ARG A 145 2.82 13.28 -3.99
C ARG A 145 2.02 14.30 -3.18
N ARG A 146 2.26 14.35 -1.87
CA ARG A 146 1.52 15.20 -0.92
C ARG A 146 2.40 16.32 -0.38
N TYR A 147 2.47 17.44 -1.11
CA TYR A 147 3.21 18.63 -0.69
C TYR A 147 2.76 19.16 0.68
N ILE A 148 3.62 19.97 1.28
CA ILE A 148 3.41 20.61 2.58
C ILE A 148 3.15 22.11 2.37
N SER A 149 2.15 22.62 3.08
CA SER A 149 1.82 24.04 3.15
C SER A 149 2.69 24.80 4.17
N SER A 150 2.75 26.12 4.06
CA SER A 150 3.47 26.97 5.01
C SER A 150 2.87 26.87 6.43
N GLY A 151 1.55 26.71 6.54
CA GLY A 151 0.85 26.48 7.81
C GLY A 151 1.29 25.18 8.50
N GLU A 152 1.32 24.06 7.78
CA GLU A 152 1.80 22.77 8.31
C GLU A 152 3.29 22.81 8.69
N LEU A 153 4.14 23.48 7.91
CA LEU A 153 5.55 23.65 8.27
C LEU A 153 5.74 24.57 9.49
N ASN A 154 4.83 25.52 9.71
CA ASN A 154 4.83 26.42 10.86
C ASN A 154 4.24 25.79 12.14
N SER A 155 3.37 24.78 12.02
CA SER A 155 2.87 24.02 13.19
C SER A 155 3.92 23.08 13.78
N CYS A 156 4.91 22.68 12.98
CA CYS A 156 6.07 21.93 13.45
C CYS A 156 6.96 22.78 14.37
N SER A 157 7.47 22.17 15.44
CA SER A 157 8.37 22.87 16.38
C SER A 157 9.62 23.44 15.68
N GLN A 158 10.09 24.61 16.12
CA GLN A 158 11.30 25.24 15.57
C GLN A 158 12.54 24.33 15.66
N TYR A 159 12.62 23.48 16.69
CA TYR A 159 13.66 22.46 16.85
C TYR A 159 13.67 21.44 15.69
N MET A 160 12.50 20.99 15.25
CA MET A 160 12.38 20.03 14.14
C MET A 160 12.57 20.70 12.77
N ARG A 161 11.98 21.89 12.58
CA ARG A 161 12.10 22.65 11.33
C ARG A 161 13.51 23.16 11.08
N GLN A 162 14.29 23.45 12.13
CA GLN A 162 15.61 24.06 12.04
C GLN A 162 15.61 25.30 11.12
N ARG A 163 16.41 25.30 10.04
CA ARG A 163 16.47 26.34 9.00
C ARG A 163 15.88 25.88 7.66
N LEU A 164 14.89 24.98 7.68
CA LEU A 164 14.22 24.50 6.48
C LEU A 164 13.26 25.54 5.91
N THR A 165 13.29 25.68 4.58
CA THR A 165 12.29 26.41 3.79
C THR A 165 11.30 25.44 3.17
N ILE A 166 10.10 25.92 2.86
CA ILE A 166 9.04 25.13 2.23
C ILE A 166 9.49 24.52 0.90
N ASP A 167 10.24 25.27 0.10
CA ASP A 167 10.72 24.84 -1.23
C ASP A 167 11.67 23.64 -1.12
N LYS A 168 12.53 23.62 -0.09
CA LYS A 168 13.45 22.49 0.17
C LYS A 168 12.70 21.24 0.60
N VAL A 169 11.63 21.39 1.39
CA VAL A 169 10.80 20.27 1.81
C VAL A 169 10.00 19.72 0.62
N ASN A 170 9.39 20.58 -0.19
CA ASN A 170 8.60 20.16 -1.34
C ASN A 170 9.47 19.56 -2.47
N ALA A 171 10.63 20.14 -2.78
CA ALA A 171 11.59 19.53 -3.71
C ALA A 171 12.11 18.17 -3.22
N ALA A 172 12.29 17.98 -1.91
CA ALA A 172 12.63 16.68 -1.36
C ALA A 172 11.48 15.66 -1.45
N ILE A 173 10.20 16.08 -1.46
CA ILE A 173 9.06 15.19 -1.73
C ILE A 173 9.08 14.70 -3.17
N ASP A 174 9.45 15.55 -4.13
CA ASP A 174 9.62 15.14 -5.53
C ASP A 174 10.74 14.10 -5.70
N ASP A 175 11.88 14.29 -5.02
CA ASP A 175 12.97 13.29 -4.96
C ASP A 175 12.47 11.95 -4.37
N MET A 176 11.73 11.98 -3.25
CA MET A 176 11.17 10.77 -2.62
C MET A 176 10.25 10.00 -3.55
N VAL A 177 9.39 10.72 -4.27
CA VAL A 177 8.49 10.15 -5.28
C VAL A 177 9.28 9.51 -6.41
N ALA A 178 10.27 10.21 -6.96
CA ALA A 178 11.12 9.68 -8.03
C ALA A 178 11.88 8.41 -7.61
N TYR A 179 12.46 8.38 -6.40
CA TYR A 179 13.14 7.19 -5.88
C TYR A 179 12.19 6.01 -5.65
N ALA A 180 10.97 6.28 -5.16
CA ALA A 180 9.99 5.22 -4.92
C ALA A 180 9.40 4.65 -6.23
N GLU A 181 9.19 5.49 -7.25
CA GLU A 181 8.76 5.06 -8.57
C GLU A 181 9.86 4.29 -9.31
N ALA A 182 11.13 4.70 -9.20
CA ALA A 182 12.28 3.96 -9.73
C ALA A 182 12.39 2.55 -9.10
N ASN A 183 12.28 2.44 -7.77
CA ASN A 183 12.30 1.14 -7.07
C ASN A 183 11.12 0.23 -7.45
N ARG A 184 9.91 0.80 -7.57
CA ARG A 184 8.73 0.06 -8.04
C ARG A 184 8.88 -0.38 -9.50
N GLY A 185 9.47 0.47 -10.34
CA GLY A 185 9.82 0.17 -11.72
C GLY A 185 10.78 -1.00 -11.82
N LEU A 186 11.88 -0.98 -11.06
CA LEU A 186 12.85 -2.09 -10.94
C LEU A 186 12.17 -3.39 -10.51
N CYS A 187 11.38 -3.38 -9.43
CA CYS A 187 10.67 -4.57 -8.95
C CYS A 187 9.69 -5.13 -9.99
N THR A 188 9.04 -4.26 -10.76
CA THR A 188 8.10 -4.65 -11.83
C THR A 188 8.85 -5.24 -13.03
N ALA A 189 9.94 -4.60 -13.47
CA ALA A 189 10.75 -5.03 -14.61
C ALA A 189 11.50 -6.34 -14.33
N VAL A 190 11.93 -6.59 -13.08
CA VAL A 190 12.46 -7.90 -12.66
C VAL A 190 11.35 -8.95 -12.66
N ARG A 191 10.16 -8.65 -12.13
CA ARG A 191 9.02 -9.59 -12.13
C ARG A 191 8.56 -9.96 -13.54
N SER A 192 8.67 -9.06 -14.51
CA SER A 192 8.35 -9.31 -15.91
C SER A 192 9.55 -9.83 -16.73
N ASN A 193 10.64 -10.28 -16.09
CA ASN A 193 11.87 -10.77 -16.73
C ASN A 193 12.39 -9.86 -17.86
N SER A 194 12.35 -8.53 -17.67
CA SER A 194 12.72 -7.58 -18.72
C SER A 194 14.21 -7.71 -19.08
N SER A 195 14.50 -7.90 -20.37
CA SER A 195 15.86 -7.93 -20.92
C SER A 195 16.58 -6.58 -20.82
N LYS A 196 15.82 -5.46 -20.70
CA LYS A 196 16.33 -4.08 -20.75
C LYS A 196 17.13 -3.64 -19.51
N LEU A 197 17.08 -4.38 -18.39
CA LEU A 197 17.81 -4.04 -17.17
C LEU A 197 19.30 -4.41 -17.26
N ALA A 198 20.17 -3.56 -16.73
CA ALA A 198 21.59 -3.90 -16.56
C ALA A 198 21.77 -5.03 -15.54
N PRO A 199 22.89 -5.80 -15.58
CA PRO A 199 23.12 -6.91 -14.63
C PRO A 199 23.09 -6.47 -13.15
N ALA A 200 23.67 -5.30 -12.83
CA ALA A 200 23.68 -4.74 -11.49
C ALA A 200 22.26 -4.34 -11.02
N GLU A 201 21.49 -3.68 -11.87
CA GLU A 201 20.10 -3.30 -11.61
C GLU A 201 19.20 -4.51 -11.41
N ARG A 202 19.40 -5.56 -12.21
CA ARG A 202 18.67 -6.83 -12.09
C ARG A 202 18.98 -7.53 -10.76
N LYS A 203 20.26 -7.62 -10.37
CA LYS A 203 20.67 -8.15 -9.04
C LYS A 203 20.02 -7.34 -7.91
N ARG A 204 20.12 -6.01 -7.95
CA ARG A 204 19.52 -5.11 -6.97
C ARG A 204 18.00 -5.29 -6.90
N GLY A 205 17.30 -5.28 -8.03
CA GLY A 205 15.85 -5.43 -8.10
C GLY A 205 15.36 -6.79 -7.57
N HIS A 206 16.14 -7.86 -7.78
CA HIS A 206 15.84 -9.18 -7.23
C HIS A 206 16.00 -9.23 -5.70
N ALA A 207 17.07 -8.64 -5.15
CA ALA A 207 17.25 -8.49 -3.71
C ALA A 207 16.12 -7.67 -3.06
N LEU A 208 15.74 -6.55 -3.68
CA LEU A 208 14.62 -5.70 -3.25
C LEU A 208 13.27 -6.43 -3.29
N LEU A 209 13.00 -7.20 -4.35
CA LEU A 209 11.77 -7.98 -4.48
C LEU A 209 11.66 -9.05 -3.37
N ASN A 210 12.75 -9.79 -3.11
CA ASN A 210 12.77 -10.92 -2.20
C ASN A 210 12.83 -10.49 -0.72
N HIS A 211 13.60 -9.46 -0.38
CA HIS A 211 13.84 -9.07 1.02
C HIS A 211 12.98 -7.91 1.54
N VAL A 212 12.32 -7.15 0.65
CA VAL A 212 11.57 -5.93 1.02
C VAL A 212 10.13 -5.97 0.52
N ALA A 213 9.90 -6.13 -0.79
CA ALA A 213 8.58 -5.89 -1.40
C ALA A 213 7.47 -6.85 -0.93
N GLY A 214 7.83 -8.04 -0.43
CA GLY A 214 6.89 -9.02 0.13
C GLY A 214 6.55 -8.82 1.62
N LYS A 215 7.30 -7.99 2.35
CA LYS A 215 7.12 -7.82 3.80
C LYS A 215 5.90 -6.97 4.15
N GLU A 216 5.34 -7.24 5.32
CA GLU A 216 4.27 -6.43 5.90
C GLU A 216 4.72 -4.96 6.04
N GLY A 217 3.81 -4.04 5.78
CA GLY A 217 4.10 -2.60 5.68
C GLY A 217 4.61 -2.13 4.31
N PHE A 218 5.18 -3.00 3.46
CA PHE A 218 5.68 -2.64 2.12
C PHE A 218 4.76 -3.08 0.98
N LYS A 219 4.01 -4.17 1.18
CA LYS A 219 3.11 -4.76 0.18
C LYS A 219 2.13 -3.72 -0.39
N GLY A 220 2.28 -3.39 -1.67
CA GLY A 220 1.43 -2.45 -2.40
C GLY A 220 1.72 -0.96 -2.19
N LYS A 221 2.58 -0.60 -1.23
CA LYS A 221 2.99 0.79 -0.94
C LYS A 221 4.20 1.22 -1.77
N PHE A 222 4.48 2.52 -1.73
CA PHE A 222 5.66 3.14 -2.31
C PHE A 222 6.73 3.33 -1.26
N TRP A 223 7.98 3.01 -1.61
CA TRP A 223 9.09 3.08 -0.67
C TRP A 223 10.42 3.25 -1.40
N PHE A 224 11.40 3.80 -0.69
CA PHE A 224 12.79 3.92 -1.15
C PHE A 224 13.76 3.55 -0.03
N ALA A 225 15.00 3.21 -0.41
CA ALA A 225 16.05 2.82 0.52
C ALA A 225 16.94 4.02 0.88
N GLU A 226 17.55 4.01 2.06
CA GLU A 226 18.55 5.00 2.46
C GLU A 226 19.73 5.11 1.47
N SER A 227 20.02 4.05 0.70
CA SER A 227 21.03 4.06 -0.36
C SER A 227 20.68 4.98 -1.54
N ASP A 228 19.41 5.27 -1.77
CA ASP A 228 18.94 6.04 -2.94
C ASP A 228 19.17 7.54 -2.75
N MET A 229 19.08 8.01 -1.51
CA MET A 229 19.39 9.38 -1.08
C MET A 229 20.87 9.77 -1.28
N LYS A 230 21.74 8.80 -1.63
CA LYS A 230 23.14 9.08 -1.98
C LYS A 230 23.29 9.64 -3.40
N GLY A 231 22.24 9.62 -4.21
CA GLY A 231 22.23 10.01 -5.63
C GLY A 231 22.29 11.52 -5.95
N GLY A 232 22.46 12.40 -4.94
CA GLY A 232 22.79 13.81 -5.18
C GLY A 232 21.63 14.81 -5.27
N GLY A 233 20.37 14.37 -5.15
CA GLY A 233 19.16 15.23 -5.08
C GLY A 233 19.11 16.17 -3.87
N GLN A 234 18.02 16.91 -3.67
CA GLN A 234 17.84 17.73 -2.46
C GLN A 234 17.70 16.89 -1.20
N LEU A 235 17.14 15.68 -1.31
CA LEU A 235 17.08 14.73 -0.21
C LEU A 235 18.42 13.99 0.00
N LYS A 236 19.27 14.53 0.88
CA LYS A 236 20.56 13.92 1.29
C LYS A 236 20.52 13.45 2.76
N LEU A 237 21.53 12.70 3.19
CA LEU A 237 21.67 12.24 4.60
C LEU A 237 22.45 13.24 5.47
N ASP A 238 22.44 14.52 5.09
CA ASP A 238 23.06 15.61 5.83
C ASP A 238 22.17 16.10 7.00
N LYS A 239 22.57 17.18 7.68
CA LYS A 239 21.77 17.77 8.76
C LYS A 239 20.40 18.27 8.26
N SER A 240 20.35 18.87 7.07
CA SER A 240 19.13 19.38 6.45
C SER A 240 18.17 18.24 6.09
N GLY A 241 18.63 17.21 5.38
CA GLY A 241 17.77 16.09 4.99
C GLY A 241 17.28 15.24 6.16
N LYS A 242 18.08 15.11 7.24
CA LYS A 242 17.60 14.50 8.50
C LYS A 242 16.47 15.31 9.14
N ALA A 243 16.53 16.64 9.11
CA ALA A 243 15.43 17.49 9.56
C ALA A 243 14.20 17.34 8.65
N ILE A 244 14.38 17.26 7.32
CA ILE A 244 13.29 17.03 6.35
C ILE A 244 12.56 15.70 6.64
N ILE A 245 13.31 14.60 6.82
CA ILE A 245 12.74 13.30 7.21
C ILE A 245 11.98 13.40 8.53
N THR A 246 12.54 14.10 9.52
CA THR A 246 11.91 14.26 10.84
C THR A 246 10.57 15.00 10.76
N VAL A 247 10.51 16.07 9.97
CA VAL A 247 9.28 16.84 9.70
C VAL A 247 8.26 15.99 8.92
N LEU A 248 8.68 15.30 7.85
CA LEU A 248 7.79 14.46 7.04
C LEU A 248 7.23 13.26 7.80
N ARG A 249 8.00 12.68 8.73
CA ARG A 249 7.52 11.64 9.66
C ARG A 249 6.48 12.19 10.63
N HIS A 250 6.69 13.39 11.18
CA HIS A 250 5.75 14.02 12.10
C HIS A 250 4.41 14.41 11.42
N LEU A 251 4.47 14.89 10.19
CA LEU A 251 3.29 15.19 9.36
C LEU A 251 2.65 13.94 8.72
N GLY A 252 3.07 12.73 9.13
CA GLY A 252 2.50 11.46 8.70
C GLY A 252 2.66 11.14 7.21
N ARG A 253 3.55 11.84 6.48
CA ARG A 253 3.80 11.63 5.05
C ARG A 253 4.78 10.48 4.78
N LEU A 254 5.60 10.15 5.77
CA LEU A 254 6.69 9.18 5.68
C LEU A 254 6.72 8.29 6.92
N ASN A 255 6.94 6.99 6.74
CA ASN A 255 7.26 6.07 7.83
C ASN A 255 8.65 5.44 7.62
N GLU A 256 9.42 5.25 8.68
CA GLU A 256 10.74 4.61 8.63
C GLU A 256 10.62 3.17 9.14
N VAL A 257 11.06 2.22 8.33
CA VAL A 257 11.07 0.79 8.67
C VAL A 257 12.47 0.25 8.43
N ARG A 258 13.07 -0.36 9.45
CA ARG A 258 14.42 -0.92 9.37
C ARG A 258 14.36 -2.41 9.07
N ILE A 259 15.12 -2.84 8.07
CA ILE A 259 15.23 -4.24 7.68
C ILE A 259 16.69 -4.66 7.80
N SER A 260 16.94 -5.80 8.45
CA SER A 260 18.24 -6.46 8.33
C SER A 260 18.34 -7.15 6.97
N MET A 261 19.32 -6.75 6.16
CA MET A 261 19.68 -7.36 4.89
C MET A 261 21.18 -7.68 4.91
N GLU A 262 21.54 -8.93 4.60
CA GLU A 262 22.95 -9.33 4.44
C GLU A 262 23.85 -9.00 5.67
N GLY A 263 23.27 -9.08 6.88
CA GLY A 263 23.94 -8.78 8.15
C GLY A 263 23.98 -7.29 8.54
N ALA A 264 23.55 -6.38 7.67
CA ALA A 264 23.47 -4.94 7.95
C ALA A 264 22.01 -4.48 8.13
N SER A 265 21.76 -3.61 9.11
CA SER A 265 20.46 -2.93 9.24
C SER A 265 20.39 -1.77 8.25
N GLN A 266 19.46 -1.85 7.28
CA GLN A 266 19.20 -0.80 6.31
C GLN A 266 17.84 -0.14 6.58
N SER A 267 17.81 1.19 6.58
CA SER A 267 16.59 1.98 6.71
C SER A 267 15.87 2.07 5.36
N PHE A 268 14.57 1.80 5.37
CA PHE A 268 13.66 2.03 4.26
C PHE A 268 12.59 3.03 4.68
N TYR A 269 12.18 3.87 3.74
CA TYR A 269 11.20 4.91 3.97
C TYR A 269 9.96 4.62 3.12
N VAL A 270 8.80 4.50 3.76
CA VAL A 270 7.51 4.15 3.14
C VAL A 270 6.63 5.40 3.08
N LEU A 271 6.24 5.80 1.89
CA LEU A 271 5.32 6.92 1.67
C LEU A 271 3.89 6.49 2.05
N GLN A 272 3.12 7.39 2.66
CA GLN A 272 1.71 7.18 3.04
C GLN A 272 0.74 7.92 2.12
#